data_AF-A0A9E4GMZ9-F1
#
_entry.id   AF-A0A9E4GMZ9-F1
#
_cell.length_a   1.000
_cell.length_b   1.000
_cell.length_c   1.000
_cell.angle_alpha   90.00
_cell.angle_beta   90.00
_cell.angle_gamma   90.00
#
_symmetry.space_group_name_H-M   'P 1'
#
loop_
_entity.id
_entity.type
_entity.pdbx_description
1 polymer ?
#
loop_
_entity_poly.entity_id
_entity_poly.type
_entity_poly.pdbx_seq_one_letter_code
_entity_poly.pdbx_strand_id
1 'polypeptide(L)'
;MCKAYNEWAYEYCQEDPQRLFFAALLPMQDPVYAAQEVRRVAAKGCRVGLVRPIDAMGNYPLQPKYEPVWRAMEETGVVYGMHPFPAMGANKPPGYSEQYSGAELIAKTINSSGLPHFFLTNVQNFQAEAALWVTMVLMSGFFDRHPKLRAAVFEASSTWLSFLLDECDKFYKLYRNERQLPPLKRLPSETFFEHCVTGFEGDEAPPSHSGLVLGRVPPRRGRCLAGD
;
A
#
# COMPACT_ATOMS: atom_id res chain seq x y z
N MET A 1 -19.73 -7.79 -6.38
CA MET A 1 -19.01 -6.72 -7.11
C MET A 1 -17.54 -7.08 -7.34
N CYS A 2 -16.69 -7.23 -6.31
CA CYS A 2 -15.25 -7.49 -6.50
C CYS A 2 -14.95 -8.69 -7.41
N LYS A 3 -15.66 -9.82 -7.22
CA LYS A 3 -15.51 -11.01 -8.09
C LYS A 3 -15.73 -10.69 -9.59
N ALA A 4 -16.76 -9.91 -9.90
CA ALA A 4 -17.09 -9.54 -11.28
C ALA A 4 -16.05 -8.59 -11.87
N TYR A 5 -15.60 -7.59 -11.10
CA TYR A 5 -14.50 -6.71 -11.50
C TYR A 5 -13.21 -7.51 -11.75
N ASN A 6 -12.84 -8.39 -10.83
CA ASN A 6 -11.62 -9.20 -10.93
C ASN A 6 -11.67 -10.15 -12.13
N GLU A 7 -12.85 -10.66 -12.49
CA GLU A 7 -13.03 -11.49 -13.68
C GLU A 7 -12.83 -10.67 -14.96
N TRP A 8 -13.50 -9.53 -15.07
CA TRP A 8 -13.32 -8.60 -16.19
C TRP A 8 -11.87 -8.13 -16.32
N ALA A 9 -11.21 -7.76 -15.21
CA ALA A 9 -9.84 -7.29 -15.23
C ALA A 9 -8.86 -8.40 -15.66
N TYR A 10 -9.11 -9.64 -15.22
CA TYR A 10 -8.36 -10.81 -15.67
C TYR A 10 -8.52 -11.05 -17.17
N GLU A 11 -9.76 -11.04 -17.68
CA GLU A 11 -10.09 -11.20 -19.10
C GLU A 11 -9.43 -10.11 -19.94
N TYR A 12 -9.51 -8.85 -19.51
CA TYR A 12 -8.87 -7.72 -20.18
C TYR A 12 -7.35 -7.90 -20.27
N CYS A 13 -6.70 -8.39 -19.21
CA CYS A 13 -5.26 -8.65 -19.25
C CYS A 13 -4.86 -9.83 -20.16
N GLN A 14 -5.81 -10.65 -20.63
CA GLN A 14 -5.49 -11.73 -21.59
C GLN A 14 -5.18 -11.22 -22.99
N GLU A 15 -5.46 -9.94 -23.29
CA GLU A 15 -5.06 -9.31 -24.56
C GLU A 15 -3.52 -9.26 -24.74
N ASP A 16 -2.77 -9.10 -23.65
CA ASP A 16 -1.29 -9.17 -23.64
C ASP A 16 -0.78 -9.62 -22.26
N PRO A 17 -0.85 -10.93 -21.94
CA PRO A 17 -0.53 -11.44 -20.60
C PRO A 17 0.97 -11.36 -20.26
N GLN A 18 1.82 -11.00 -21.22
CA GLN A 18 3.24 -10.75 -20.98
C GLN A 18 3.47 -9.34 -20.45
N ARG A 19 2.55 -8.40 -20.68
CA ARG A 19 2.70 -6.98 -20.32
C ARG A 19 1.63 -6.47 -19.37
N LEU A 20 0.43 -7.04 -19.40
CA LEU A 20 -0.71 -6.62 -18.59
C LEU A 20 -0.90 -7.55 -17.40
N PHE A 21 -0.98 -6.97 -16.21
CA PHE A 21 -1.22 -7.68 -14.96
C PHE A 21 -2.34 -6.97 -14.21
N PHE A 22 -3.40 -7.70 -13.87
CA PHE A 22 -4.50 -7.14 -13.10
C PHE A 22 -4.17 -7.11 -11.60
N ALA A 23 -4.65 -6.07 -10.93
CA ALA A 23 -4.63 -5.94 -9.49
C ALA A 23 -6.02 -6.24 -8.94
N ALA A 24 -6.12 -7.15 -7.96
CA ALA A 24 -7.42 -7.60 -7.47
C ALA A 24 -8.04 -6.61 -6.47
N LEU A 25 -9.34 -6.35 -6.61
CA LEU A 25 -10.15 -5.73 -5.57
C LEU A 25 -10.60 -6.79 -4.57
N LEU A 26 -10.51 -6.46 -3.28
CA LEU A 26 -10.87 -7.37 -2.19
C LEU A 26 -12.06 -6.82 -1.38
N PRO A 27 -13.06 -7.67 -1.05
CA PRO A 27 -14.21 -7.27 -0.24
C PRO A 27 -13.85 -7.20 1.25
N MET A 28 -13.00 -6.25 1.64
CA MET A 28 -12.46 -6.13 3.00
C MET A 28 -13.51 -5.90 4.10
N GLN A 29 -14.76 -5.60 3.74
CA GLN A 29 -15.89 -5.56 4.68
C GLN A 29 -16.15 -6.95 5.29
N ASP A 30 -15.82 -8.02 4.57
CA ASP A 30 -15.87 -9.40 5.06
C ASP A 30 -14.49 -10.06 4.86
N PRO A 31 -13.66 -10.12 5.91
CA PRO A 31 -12.31 -10.70 5.82
C PRO A 31 -12.29 -12.18 5.41
N VAL A 32 -13.36 -12.94 5.67
CA VAL A 32 -13.44 -14.35 5.29
C VAL A 32 -13.63 -14.47 3.78
N TYR A 33 -14.59 -13.71 3.21
CA TYR A 33 -14.74 -13.66 1.75
C TYR A 33 -13.54 -13.02 1.06
N ALA A 34 -12.90 -12.02 1.66
CA ALA A 34 -11.68 -11.44 1.11
C ALA A 34 -10.54 -12.48 1.02
N ALA A 35 -10.35 -13.31 2.05
CA ALA A 35 -9.37 -14.39 2.03
C ALA A 35 -9.69 -15.46 0.97
N GLN A 36 -10.97 -15.80 0.76
CA GLN A 36 -11.39 -16.69 -0.32
C GLN A 36 -11.10 -16.08 -1.70
N GLU A 37 -11.38 -14.79 -1.87
CA GLU A 37 -11.14 -14.09 -3.13
C GLU A 37 -9.65 -13.99 -3.44
N VAL A 38 -8.78 -13.74 -2.45
CA VAL A 38 -7.31 -13.79 -2.61
C VAL A 38 -6.88 -15.14 -3.19
N ARG A 39 -7.34 -16.26 -2.64
CA ARG A 39 -7.01 -17.60 -3.16
C ARG A 39 -7.53 -17.82 -4.57
N ARG A 40 -8.74 -17.33 -4.88
CA ARG A 40 -9.34 -17.44 -6.20
C ARG A 40 -8.54 -16.67 -7.26
N VAL A 41 -8.18 -15.42 -6.99
CA VAL A 41 -7.44 -14.58 -7.94
C VAL A 41 -5.98 -15.04 -8.06
N ALA A 42 -5.38 -15.56 -6.99
CA ALA A 42 -4.06 -16.18 -7.03
C ALA A 42 -4.01 -17.36 -8.02
N ALA A 43 -5.04 -18.21 -8.04
CA ALA A 43 -5.14 -19.32 -9.00
C ALA A 43 -5.22 -18.86 -10.47
N LYS A 44 -5.53 -17.58 -10.72
CA LYS A 44 -5.52 -16.93 -12.04
C LYS A 44 -4.21 -16.17 -12.33
N GLY A 45 -3.21 -16.29 -11.48
CA GLY A 45 -1.93 -15.60 -11.62
C GLY A 45 -1.94 -14.13 -11.17
N CYS A 46 -2.94 -13.71 -10.39
CA CYS A 46 -2.92 -12.38 -9.78
C CYS A 46 -1.68 -12.21 -8.90
N ARG A 47 -1.02 -11.07 -9.02
CA ARG A 47 0.23 -10.78 -8.28
C ARG A 47 0.02 -9.87 -7.08
N VAL A 48 -1.06 -9.09 -7.08
CA VAL A 48 -1.28 -8.03 -6.08
C VAL A 48 -2.76 -7.85 -5.79
N GLY A 49 -3.10 -7.81 -4.50
CA GLY A 49 -4.44 -7.46 -4.01
C GLY A 49 -4.41 -6.05 -3.42
N LEU A 50 -5.29 -5.17 -3.90
CA LEU A 50 -5.35 -3.78 -3.45
C LEU A 50 -6.17 -3.69 -2.16
N VAL A 51 -5.55 -3.13 -1.13
CA VAL A 51 -6.19 -2.88 0.16
C VAL A 51 -5.87 -1.46 0.60
N ARG A 52 -6.91 -0.71 0.96
CA ARG A 52 -6.78 0.64 1.49
C ARG A 52 -6.12 0.60 2.88
N PRO A 53 -5.31 1.61 3.24
CA PRO A 53 -4.74 1.71 4.59
C PRO A 53 -5.82 1.98 5.64
N ILE A 54 -6.96 2.56 5.25
CA ILE A 54 -8.07 2.91 6.14
C ILE A 54 -9.44 2.61 5.49
N ASP A 55 -10.38 2.08 6.27
CA ASP A 55 -11.77 1.83 5.85
C ASP A 55 -12.64 3.09 5.96
N ALA A 56 -13.89 3.01 5.48
CA ALA A 56 -14.83 4.13 5.50
C ALA A 56 -15.25 4.57 6.92
N MET A 57 -15.00 3.75 7.94
CA MET A 57 -15.26 4.01 9.35
C MET A 57 -14.02 4.54 10.08
N GLY A 58 -12.89 4.71 9.40
CA GLY A 58 -11.63 5.15 10.02
C GLY A 58 -10.80 4.03 10.64
N ASN A 59 -11.11 2.76 10.35
CA ASN A 59 -10.33 1.62 10.87
C ASN A 59 -9.18 1.24 9.95
N TYR A 60 -8.04 0.91 10.54
CA TYR A 60 -6.88 0.37 9.84
C TYR A 60 -6.91 -1.15 9.82
N PRO A 61 -6.48 -1.82 8.74
CA PRO A 61 -6.65 -3.25 8.55
C PRO A 61 -5.63 -4.11 9.34
N LEU A 62 -5.07 -3.60 10.44
CA LEU A 62 -4.21 -4.38 11.36
C LEU A 62 -4.99 -5.08 12.48
N GLN A 63 -6.31 -4.89 12.52
CA GLN A 63 -7.17 -5.55 13.50
C GLN A 63 -7.15 -7.08 13.33
N PRO A 64 -7.27 -7.87 14.42
CA PRO A 64 -7.23 -9.33 14.36
C PRO A 64 -8.22 -9.96 13.37
N LYS A 65 -9.37 -9.31 13.11
CA LYS A 65 -10.36 -9.78 12.14
C LYS A 65 -9.82 -9.94 10.71
N TYR A 66 -8.76 -9.22 10.34
CA TYR A 66 -8.14 -9.28 9.01
C TYR A 66 -7.08 -10.35 8.86
N GLU A 67 -6.70 -11.03 9.94
CA GLU A 67 -5.70 -12.10 9.95
C GLU A 67 -5.93 -13.18 8.87
N PRO A 68 -7.17 -13.64 8.57
CA PRO A 68 -7.39 -14.59 7.48
C PRO A 68 -6.95 -14.08 6.10
N VAL A 69 -7.04 -12.77 5.84
CA VAL A 69 -6.63 -12.15 4.57
C VAL A 69 -5.13 -12.17 4.44
N TRP A 70 -4.41 -11.79 5.50
CA TRP A 70 -2.96 -11.75 5.53
C TRP A 70 -2.34 -13.14 5.38
N ARG A 71 -2.93 -14.14 6.05
CA ARG A 71 -2.56 -15.55 5.84
C ARG A 71 -2.80 -15.99 4.41
N ALA A 72 -3.96 -15.66 3.82
CA ALA A 72 -4.23 -16.04 2.44
C ALA A 72 -3.25 -15.39 1.46
N MET A 73 -2.88 -14.12 1.66
CA MET A 73 -1.86 -13.44 0.85
C MET A 73 -0.48 -14.08 1.03
N GLU A 74 -0.09 -14.38 2.27
CA GLU A 74 1.17 -15.05 2.58
C GLU A 74 1.25 -16.47 1.97
N GLU A 75 0.18 -17.26 2.09
CA GLU A 75 0.05 -18.62 1.54
C GLU A 75 0.16 -18.64 0.01
N THR A 76 -0.41 -17.63 -0.65
CA THR A 76 -0.53 -17.58 -2.11
C THR A 76 0.59 -16.79 -2.79
N GLY A 77 1.35 -16.00 -2.03
CA GLY A 77 2.34 -15.07 -2.55
C GLY A 77 1.74 -13.82 -3.22
N VAL A 78 0.43 -13.59 -3.08
CA VAL A 78 -0.20 -12.33 -3.53
C VAL A 78 0.32 -11.18 -2.68
N VAL A 79 0.89 -10.16 -3.33
CA VAL A 79 1.43 -8.99 -2.66
C VAL A 79 0.30 -8.16 -2.06
N TYR A 80 0.48 -7.71 -0.82
CA TYR A 80 -0.36 -6.68 -0.21
C TYR A 80 -0.05 -5.34 -0.89
N GLY A 81 -0.89 -4.97 -1.87
CA GLY A 81 -0.86 -3.65 -2.47
C GLY A 81 -1.58 -2.63 -1.60
N MET A 82 -0.85 -1.92 -0.74
CA MET A 82 -1.40 -0.77 -0.05
C MET A 82 -1.62 0.35 -1.06
N HIS A 83 -2.88 0.68 -1.30
CA HIS A 83 -3.27 1.75 -2.19
C HIS A 83 -3.96 2.86 -1.38
N PRO A 84 -3.41 4.08 -1.37
CA PRO A 84 -3.89 5.14 -0.53
C PRO A 84 -5.27 5.57 -0.98
N PHE A 85 -6.18 5.67 -0.01
CA PHE A 85 -7.41 6.42 -0.15
C PHE A 85 -7.93 6.72 1.26
N PRO A 86 -8.00 7.99 1.66
CA PRO A 86 -8.28 8.35 3.04
C PRO A 86 -9.75 8.11 3.41
N ALA A 87 -10.03 8.08 4.72
CA ALA A 87 -11.41 8.09 5.20
C ALA A 87 -11.97 9.51 5.12
N MET A 88 -12.98 9.70 4.27
CA MET A 88 -13.70 10.97 4.10
C MET A 88 -14.68 11.26 5.24
N GLY A 89 -14.70 10.45 6.31
CA GLY A 89 -15.61 10.65 7.45
C GLY A 89 -17.10 10.55 7.10
N ALA A 90 -17.46 9.90 5.98
CA ALA A 90 -18.83 9.88 5.47
C ALA A 90 -19.85 9.18 6.39
N ASN A 91 -19.38 8.36 7.33
CA ASN A 91 -20.21 7.59 8.26
C ASN A 91 -20.13 8.12 9.72
N LYS A 92 -19.96 9.43 9.90
CA LYS A 92 -20.02 10.05 11.24
C LYS A 92 -21.38 9.81 11.89
N PRO A 93 -21.44 9.59 13.21
CA PRO A 93 -22.71 9.55 13.94
C PRO A 93 -23.51 10.84 13.72
N PRO A 94 -24.85 10.78 13.70
CA PRO A 94 -25.70 11.97 13.66
C PRO A 94 -25.30 12.99 14.75
N GLY A 95 -25.11 14.25 14.38
CA GLY A 95 -24.71 15.34 15.29
C GLY A 95 -23.21 15.66 15.34
N TYR A 96 -22.35 14.86 14.70
CA TYR A 96 -20.92 15.16 14.57
C TYR A 96 -20.62 16.02 13.32
N SER A 97 -20.96 17.32 13.37
CA SER A 97 -20.77 18.25 12.24
C SER A 97 -19.48 19.07 12.27
N GLU A 98 -18.82 19.20 13.43
CA GLU A 98 -17.65 20.09 13.58
C GLU A 98 -16.28 19.38 13.55
N GLN A 99 -16.24 18.06 13.67
CA GLN A 99 -15.00 17.29 13.59
C GLN A 99 -14.76 16.86 12.14
N TYR A 100 -13.65 17.29 11.55
CA TYR A 100 -13.22 16.90 10.21
C TYR A 100 -12.03 15.95 10.30
N SER A 101 -12.03 14.87 9.51
CA SER A 101 -10.82 14.09 9.28
C SER A 101 -9.78 14.97 8.56
N GLY A 102 -8.49 14.61 8.66
CA GLY A 102 -7.44 15.32 7.92
C GLY A 102 -7.75 15.41 6.42
N ALA A 103 -8.35 14.36 5.85
CA ALA A 103 -8.77 14.32 4.47
C ALA A 103 -9.92 15.26 4.14
N GLU A 104 -10.88 15.44 5.05
CA GLU A 104 -11.95 16.42 4.89
C GLU A 104 -11.42 17.85 4.97
N LEU A 105 -10.46 18.13 5.86
CA LEU A 105 -9.80 19.44 5.92
C LEU A 105 -9.06 19.74 4.62
N ILE A 106 -8.30 18.78 4.10
CA ILE A 106 -7.59 18.93 2.82
C ILE A 106 -8.57 19.13 1.66
N ALA A 107 -9.65 18.35 1.60
CA ALA A 107 -10.69 18.51 0.59
C ALA A 107 -11.35 19.90 0.65
N LYS A 108 -11.62 20.41 1.86
CA LYS A 108 -12.13 21.77 2.07
C LYS A 108 -11.13 22.82 1.60
N THR A 109 -9.85 22.68 1.95
CA THR A 109 -8.80 23.59 1.50
C THR A 109 -8.71 23.64 -0.02
N ILE A 110 -8.68 22.49 -0.70
CA ILE A 110 -8.69 22.40 -2.17
C ILE A 110 -9.85 23.22 -2.74
N ASN A 111 -11.07 22.97 -2.23
CA ASN A 111 -12.27 23.65 -2.70
C ASN A 111 -12.22 25.17 -2.42
N SER A 112 -11.77 25.59 -1.23
CA SER A 112 -11.70 27.01 -0.86
C SER A 112 -10.60 27.78 -1.58
N SER A 113 -9.50 27.12 -1.94
CA SER A 113 -8.34 27.74 -2.59
C SER A 113 -8.47 27.82 -4.11
N GLY A 114 -9.54 27.25 -4.70
CA GLY A 114 -9.75 27.25 -6.15
C GLY A 114 -8.69 26.47 -6.93
N LEU A 115 -7.97 25.56 -6.26
CA LEU A 115 -6.94 24.75 -6.89
C LEU A 115 -7.61 23.64 -7.71
N PRO A 116 -7.23 23.44 -8.99
CA PRO A 116 -7.68 22.28 -9.73
C PRO A 116 -7.18 21.03 -8.99
N HIS A 117 -8.11 20.09 -8.79
CA HIS A 117 -7.96 18.88 -7.98
C HIS A 117 -6.68 18.07 -8.30
N PHE A 118 -6.34 17.12 -7.42
CA PHE A 118 -5.22 16.15 -7.42
C PHE A 118 -3.96 16.51 -6.64
N PHE A 119 -3.41 17.73 -6.70
CA PHE A 119 -2.11 17.99 -6.03
C PHE A 119 -2.17 17.74 -4.52
N LEU A 120 -3.06 18.40 -3.78
CA LEU A 120 -3.11 18.23 -2.32
C LEU A 120 -3.65 16.86 -1.89
N THR A 121 -4.51 16.22 -2.69
CA THR A 121 -4.97 14.85 -2.39
C THR A 121 -3.82 13.85 -2.53
N ASN A 122 -3.09 13.91 -3.65
CA ASN A 122 -2.02 12.95 -3.94
C ASN A 122 -0.76 13.25 -3.11
N VAL A 123 -0.44 14.52 -2.90
CA VAL A 123 0.74 14.92 -2.12
C VAL A 123 0.49 14.81 -0.63
N GLN A 124 -0.68 15.21 -0.11
CA GLN A 124 -0.86 15.23 1.34
C GLN A 124 -1.63 14.02 1.86
N ASN A 125 -2.81 13.71 1.31
CA ASN A 125 -3.62 12.61 1.85
C ASN A 125 -2.96 11.26 1.60
N PHE A 126 -2.49 11.01 0.38
CA PHE A 126 -1.94 9.70 0.04
C PHE A 126 -0.60 9.45 0.75
N GLN A 127 0.27 10.45 0.81
CA GLN A 127 1.52 10.36 1.59
C GLN A 127 1.25 10.17 3.08
N ALA A 128 0.29 10.92 3.67
CA ALA A 128 -0.01 10.79 5.09
C ALA A 128 -0.53 9.40 5.46
N GLU A 129 -1.45 8.85 4.66
CA GLU A 129 -1.98 7.51 4.89
C GLU A 129 -0.93 6.41 4.63
N ALA A 130 -0.08 6.60 3.62
CA ALA A 130 1.03 5.69 3.34
C ALA A 130 2.06 5.68 4.48
N ALA A 131 2.47 6.86 4.94
CA ALA A 131 3.41 7.01 6.04
C ALA A 131 2.86 6.40 7.33
N LEU A 132 1.60 6.70 7.67
CA LEU A 132 0.95 6.11 8.83
C LEU A 132 0.86 4.59 8.73
N TRP A 133 0.44 4.07 7.57
CA TRP A 133 0.40 2.62 7.36
C TRP A 133 1.79 1.99 7.50
N VAL A 134 2.83 2.55 6.87
CA VAL A 134 4.21 2.05 6.96
C VAL A 134 4.68 2.03 8.42
N THR A 135 4.51 3.13 9.16
CA THR A 135 4.84 3.17 10.58
C THR A 135 4.10 2.07 11.35
N MET A 136 2.80 1.89 11.11
CA MET A 136 1.99 0.90 11.81
C MET A 136 2.44 -0.54 11.54
N VAL A 137 2.68 -0.93 10.27
CA VAL A 137 3.09 -2.30 9.94
C VAL A 137 4.50 -2.61 10.46
N LEU A 138 5.43 -1.66 10.37
CA LEU A 138 6.80 -1.86 10.84
C LEU A 138 6.86 -1.91 12.37
N MET A 139 6.22 -0.94 13.04
CA MET A 139 6.32 -0.83 14.49
C MET A 139 5.45 -1.87 15.22
N SER A 140 4.39 -2.39 14.61
CA SER A 140 3.56 -3.42 15.27
C SER A 140 4.14 -4.85 15.16
N GLY A 141 5.28 -5.05 14.49
CA GLY A 141 5.81 -6.38 14.20
C GLY A 141 4.89 -7.16 13.26
N PHE A 142 4.18 -6.48 12.35
CA PHE A 142 3.25 -7.12 11.42
C PHE A 142 3.94 -8.19 10.56
N PHE A 143 5.09 -7.85 9.98
CA PHE A 143 5.90 -8.77 9.17
C PHE A 143 6.62 -9.83 10.02
N ASP A 144 6.82 -9.61 11.32
CA ASP A 144 7.32 -10.67 12.23
C ASP A 144 6.29 -11.80 12.40
N ARG A 145 4.99 -11.47 12.32
CA ARG A 145 3.86 -12.43 12.33
C ARG A 145 3.60 -13.05 10.97
N HIS A 146 3.91 -12.33 9.90
CA HIS A 146 3.71 -12.74 8.49
C HIS A 146 5.04 -12.68 7.71
N PRO A 147 6.02 -13.53 8.05
CA PRO A 147 7.41 -13.43 7.58
C PRO A 147 7.60 -13.73 6.08
N LYS A 148 6.61 -14.24 5.35
CA LYS A 148 6.68 -14.42 3.90
C LYS A 148 5.85 -13.40 3.13
N LEU A 149 5.03 -12.60 3.83
CA LEU A 149 4.18 -11.61 3.19
C LEU A 149 5.03 -10.48 2.61
N ARG A 150 4.71 -10.09 1.38
CA ARG A 150 5.30 -8.95 0.67
C ARG A 150 4.27 -7.85 0.55
N ALA A 151 4.71 -6.60 0.59
CA ALA A 151 3.84 -5.45 0.39
C ALA A 151 4.40 -4.46 -0.63
N ALA A 152 3.51 -3.69 -1.24
CA ALA A 152 3.85 -2.59 -2.13
C ALA A 152 3.00 -1.36 -1.78
N VAL A 153 3.63 -0.21 -1.70
CA VAL A 153 2.98 1.10 -1.52
C VAL A 153 2.80 1.74 -2.89
N PHE A 154 1.56 2.05 -3.26
CA PHE A 154 1.21 2.66 -4.55
C PHE A 154 0.78 4.11 -4.38
N GLU A 155 0.93 4.91 -5.45
CA GLU A 155 0.34 6.26 -5.59
C GLU A 155 0.56 7.20 -4.40
N ALA A 156 1.71 7.13 -3.73
CA ALA A 156 1.96 7.92 -2.53
C ALA A 156 3.31 8.65 -2.57
N SER A 157 3.91 8.88 -3.75
CA SER A 157 5.29 9.35 -3.89
C SER A 157 6.30 8.52 -3.08
N SER A 158 7.56 8.93 -3.06
CA SER A 158 8.59 8.28 -2.23
C SER A 158 9.39 9.21 -1.30
N THR A 159 9.22 10.53 -1.44
CA THR A 159 10.10 11.53 -0.78
C THR A 159 10.00 11.54 0.74
N TRP A 160 8.88 11.10 1.31
CA TRP A 160 8.66 10.98 2.75
C TRP A 160 9.34 9.76 3.38
N LEU A 161 9.68 8.75 2.57
CA LEU A 161 10.04 7.42 3.07
C LEU A 161 11.37 7.42 3.83
N SER A 162 12.41 8.09 3.32
CA SER A 162 13.73 8.12 3.98
C SER A 162 13.63 8.68 5.39
N PHE A 163 12.97 9.84 5.53
CA PHE A 163 12.77 10.48 6.83
C PHE A 163 12.00 9.56 7.79
N LEU A 164 10.96 8.90 7.30
CA LEU A 164 10.14 8.03 8.13
C LEU A 164 10.92 6.81 8.65
N LEU A 165 11.70 6.15 7.79
CA LEU A 165 12.48 4.98 8.17
C LEU A 165 13.56 5.34 9.20
N ASP A 166 14.25 6.47 9.01
CA ASP A 166 15.26 6.97 9.95
C ASP A 166 14.66 7.25 11.33
N GLU A 167 13.53 7.93 11.39
CA GLU A 167 12.86 8.22 12.66
C GLU A 167 12.30 6.93 13.31
N CYS A 168 11.73 6.00 12.53
CA CYS A 168 11.28 4.71 13.08
C CYS A 168 12.45 3.93 13.73
N ASP A 169 13.60 3.85 13.05
CA ASP A 169 14.79 3.18 13.58
C ASP A 169 15.33 3.85 14.85
N LYS A 170 15.44 5.18 14.83
CA LYS A 170 15.91 5.97 15.96
C LYS A 170 15.00 5.80 17.18
N PHE A 171 13.69 5.97 17.00
CA PHE A 171 12.72 5.79 18.08
C PHE A 171 12.69 4.35 18.59
N TYR A 172 12.79 3.36 17.69
CA TYR A 172 12.87 1.97 18.12
C TYR A 172 14.13 1.71 18.96
N LYS A 173 15.32 2.17 18.53
CA LYS A 173 16.57 2.01 19.29
C LYS A 173 16.49 2.63 20.68
N LEU A 174 15.89 3.82 20.79
CA LEU A 174 15.78 4.56 22.04
C LEU A 174 14.79 3.89 23.02
N TYR A 175 13.63 3.46 22.53
CA TYR A 175 12.51 3.04 23.37
C TYR A 175 12.18 1.54 23.32
N ARG A 176 12.99 0.69 22.66
CA ARG A 176 12.69 -0.75 22.50
C ARG A 176 12.39 -1.50 23.81
N ASN A 177 13.02 -1.09 24.90
CA ASN A 177 12.84 -1.73 26.22
C ASN A 177 11.58 -1.24 26.96
N GLU A 178 10.94 -0.17 26.48
CA GLU A 178 9.72 0.41 27.07
C GLU A 178 8.45 0.00 26.31
N ARG A 179 8.60 -0.74 25.21
CA ARG A 179 7.48 -1.17 24.37
C ARG A 179 6.59 -2.16 25.13
N GLN A 180 5.29 -2.04 24.89
CA GLN A 180 4.26 -2.99 25.37
C GLN A 180 4.03 -4.16 24.38
N LEU A 181 4.87 -4.27 23.35
CA LEU A 181 4.86 -5.33 22.34
C LEU A 181 6.19 -6.07 22.39
N PRO A 182 6.23 -7.34 21.93
CA PRO A 182 7.49 -8.05 21.76
C PRO A 182 8.52 -7.22 20.97
N PRO A 183 9.83 -7.36 21.27
CA PRO A 183 10.87 -6.74 20.46
C PRO A 183 10.75 -7.18 19.00
N LEU A 184 10.92 -6.21 18.09
CA LEU A 184 11.04 -6.48 16.66
C LEU A 184 12.30 -7.31 16.40
N LYS A 185 12.22 -8.28 15.48
CA LYS A 185 13.36 -9.13 15.12
C LYS A 185 14.48 -8.35 14.39
N ARG A 186 14.12 -7.24 13.74
CA ARG A 186 14.98 -6.38 12.94
C ARG A 186 14.64 -4.91 13.16
N LEU A 187 15.49 -4.02 12.67
CA LEU A 187 15.13 -2.60 12.62
C LEU A 187 13.92 -2.39 11.67
N PRO A 188 13.07 -1.39 11.94
CA PRO A 188 11.99 -0.99 11.02
C PRO A 188 12.46 -0.83 9.57
N SER A 189 13.57 -0.15 9.32
CA SER A 189 14.14 0.04 7.98
C SER A 189 14.52 -1.28 7.30
N GLU A 190 15.21 -2.17 8.03
CA GLU A 190 15.60 -3.50 7.55
C GLU A 190 14.36 -4.32 7.17
N THR A 191 13.32 -4.27 8.00
CA THR A 191 12.03 -4.94 7.75
C THR A 191 11.37 -4.36 6.50
N PHE A 192 11.40 -3.04 6.30
CA PHE A 192 10.87 -2.41 5.10
C PHE A 192 11.61 -2.91 3.85
N PHE A 193 12.95 -2.89 3.84
CA PHE A 193 13.71 -3.36 2.67
C PHE A 193 13.55 -4.87 2.42
N GLU A 194 13.31 -5.66 3.46
CA GLU A 194 13.04 -7.08 3.32
C GLU A 194 11.64 -7.36 2.78
N HIS A 195 10.59 -6.63 3.17
CA HIS A 195 9.20 -7.00 2.86
C HIS A 195 8.48 -6.08 1.88
N CYS A 196 8.87 -4.81 1.81
CA CYS A 196 8.12 -3.74 1.15
C CYS A 196 8.86 -3.18 -0.07
N VAL A 197 8.08 -2.60 -0.98
CA VAL A 197 8.55 -1.69 -2.03
C VAL A 197 7.61 -0.49 -2.11
N THR A 198 8.07 0.63 -2.67
CA THR A 198 7.23 1.78 -2.98
C THR A 198 7.34 2.14 -4.46
N GLY A 199 6.23 2.49 -5.09
CA GLY A 199 6.22 3.15 -6.38
C GLY A 199 6.49 4.65 -6.25
N PHE A 200 6.96 5.27 -7.32
CA PHE A 200 7.09 6.72 -7.47
C PHE A 200 6.95 7.08 -8.95
N GLU A 201 6.53 8.31 -9.24
CA GLU A 201 6.40 8.82 -10.60
C GLU A 201 7.78 9.14 -11.20
N GLY A 202 7.91 9.06 -12.53
CA GLY A 202 9.22 9.12 -13.19
C GLY A 202 9.93 10.48 -13.07
N ASP A 203 9.20 11.54 -12.76
CA ASP A 203 9.68 12.90 -12.53
C ASP A 203 9.86 13.25 -11.05
N GLU A 204 9.58 12.32 -10.13
CA GLU A 204 9.87 12.48 -8.71
C GLU A 204 11.37 12.31 -8.41
N ALA A 205 11.87 13.09 -7.44
CA ALA A 205 13.18 12.86 -6.87
C ALA A 205 13.19 11.53 -6.10
N PRO A 206 14.12 10.59 -6.38
CA PRO A 206 14.21 9.35 -5.64
C PRO A 206 14.63 9.64 -4.18
N PRO A 207 14.26 8.77 -3.23
CA PRO A 207 14.61 8.96 -1.82
C PRO A 207 16.13 8.97 -1.64
N SER A 208 16.62 9.84 -0.76
CA SER A 208 18.05 10.05 -0.50
C SER A 208 18.79 8.83 0.08
N HIS A 209 18.09 7.75 0.43
CA HIS A 209 18.69 6.50 0.90
C HIS A 209 18.61 5.43 -0.19
N SER A 210 19.79 5.19 -0.78
CA SER A 210 20.07 4.28 -1.89
C SER A 210 19.93 2.79 -1.51
N GLY A 211 18.71 2.34 -1.22
CA GLY A 211 18.36 0.92 -1.08
C GLY A 211 17.28 0.46 -2.08
N LEU A 212 16.57 1.41 -2.71
CA LEU A 212 15.54 1.14 -3.70
C LEU A 212 16.17 0.83 -5.06
N VAL A 213 16.68 -0.39 -5.22
CA VAL A 213 17.05 -0.91 -6.53
C VAL A 213 15.77 -1.21 -7.30
N LEU A 214 15.38 -0.28 -8.18
CA LEU A 214 14.55 -0.62 -9.33
C LEU A 214 15.24 -1.76 -10.07
N GLY A 215 14.52 -2.88 -10.26
CA GLY A 215 14.91 -3.91 -11.20
C GLY A 215 15.09 -3.26 -12.57
N ARG A 216 16.35 -3.05 -12.97
CA ARG A 216 16.71 -2.57 -14.30
C ARG A 216 16.12 -3.55 -15.30
N VAL A 217 15.07 -3.15 -16.02
CA VAL A 217 14.76 -3.76 -17.30
C VAL A 217 15.95 -3.45 -18.20
N PRO A 218 16.73 -4.45 -18.68
CA PRO A 218 17.85 -4.17 -19.55
C PRO A 218 17.33 -3.53 -20.84
N PRO A 219 18.03 -2.54 -21.42
CA PRO A 219 17.64 -1.98 -22.70
C PRO A 219 17.63 -3.10 -23.73
N ARG A 220 16.46 -3.30 -24.38
CA ARG A 220 16.37 -4.18 -25.55
C ARG A 220 17.35 -3.66 -26.59
N ARG A 221 18.41 -4.42 -26.87
CA ARG A 221 19.27 -4.18 -28.04
C ARG A 221 18.38 -4.31 -29.28
N GLY A 222 17.95 -3.17 -29.84
CA GLY A 222 17.39 -3.11 -31.18
C GLY A 222 18.46 -3.62 -32.15
N ARG A 223 18.18 -4.74 -32.82
CA ARG A 223 18.93 -5.10 -34.02
C ARG A 223 18.47 -4.13 -35.10
N CYS A 224 19.33 -3.19 -35.48
CA CYS A 224 19.23 -2.58 -36.80
C CYS A 224 19.40 -3.71 -37.82
N LEU A 225 18.32 -4.07 -38.50
CA LEU A 225 18.40 -4.76 -39.77
C LEU A 225 18.80 -3.69 -40.80
N ALA A 226 20.08 -3.69 -41.19
CA ALA A 226 20.46 -3.09 -42.46
C ALA A 226 19.97 -4.05 -43.55
N GLY A 227 19.15 -3.54 -44.47
CA GLY A 227 18.75 -4.26 -45.67
C GLY A 227 19.90 -4.31 -46.67
N ASP A 228 19.94 -5.43 -47.40
CA ASP A 228 20.60 -5.55 -48.70
C ASP A 228 19.66 -5.05 -49.81
#